data_AF-A0A952NM96-F1
#
_entry.id   AF-A0A952NM96-F1
#
_cell.length_a   1.000
_cell.length_b   1.000
_cell.length_c   1.000
_cell.angle_alpha   90.00
_cell.angle_beta   90.00
_cell.angle_gamma   90.00
#
_symmetry.space_group_name_H-M   'P 1'
#
loop_
_entity.id
_entity.type
_entity.pdbx_description
1 polymer ?
#
loop_
_entity_poly.entity_id
_entity_poly.type
_entity_poly.pdbx_seq_one_letter_code
_entity_poly.pdbx_strand_id
1 'polypeptide(L)'
;MRFGLVSFAVLVALGLCFPGSLLGQKGADRGSVNVRQKVDSEVLNLQRNFDRSKKNTDLFRVLKKTELEISRVRKKEPRQSEADEVYMDQLAAVLGEIPRDGEFKKESCFDYRTSLISSFEPKSGSEIKNPALKTGLDVLTALCRQAK
;
A
#
# COMPACT_ATOMS: atom_id res chain seq x y z
N MET A 1 62.21 -31.31 -1.25
CA MET A 1 63.07 -30.78 -0.17
C MET A 1 63.03 -29.26 -0.20
N ARG A 2 62.92 -28.66 1.00
CA ARG A 2 63.10 -27.25 1.35
C ARG A 2 62.00 -26.24 0.97
N PHE A 3 61.07 -26.10 1.93
CA PHE A 3 60.36 -24.89 2.30
C PHE A 3 61.32 -23.75 2.70
N GLY A 4 60.84 -22.51 2.55
CA GLY A 4 61.05 -21.46 3.55
C GLY A 4 61.78 -20.20 3.08
N LEU A 5 61.06 -19.07 3.09
CA LEU A 5 61.63 -17.79 3.50
C LEU A 5 60.58 -16.91 4.23
N VAL A 6 60.78 -16.82 5.56
CA VAL A 6 60.80 -15.59 6.39
C VAL A 6 59.53 -14.71 6.38
N SER A 7 58.63 -14.75 7.38
CA SER A 7 58.74 -14.42 8.82
C SER A 7 59.16 -12.97 9.12
N PHE A 8 58.20 -12.11 9.46
CA PHE A 8 58.37 -11.07 10.50
C PHE A 8 57.01 -10.81 11.18
N ALA A 9 56.94 -11.21 12.45
CA ALA A 9 55.90 -10.86 13.39
C ALA A 9 56.51 -9.91 14.44
N VAL A 10 55.84 -8.78 14.71
CA VAL A 10 55.93 -7.94 15.92
C VAL A 10 54.61 -7.16 15.94
N LEU A 11 53.57 -7.40 16.74
CA LEU A 11 53.40 -7.67 18.18
C LEU A 11 53.77 -6.48 19.07
N VAL A 12 52.81 -5.58 19.31
CA VAL A 12 52.80 -4.65 20.44
C VAL A 12 51.39 -4.55 21.06
N ALA A 13 51.35 -5.01 22.31
CA ALA A 13 50.53 -4.65 23.48
C ALA A 13 48.99 -4.54 23.31
N LEU A 14 48.17 -5.46 23.84
CA LEU A 14 47.83 -5.67 25.27
C LEU A 14 47.43 -4.38 26.01
N GLY A 15 46.13 -4.09 25.98
CA GLY A 15 45.39 -3.39 27.02
C GLY A 15 44.23 -4.29 27.48
N LEU A 16 44.30 -4.73 28.73
CA LEU A 16 43.51 -5.80 29.35
C LEU A 16 42.10 -5.36 29.79
N CYS A 17 41.20 -6.35 29.84
CA CYS A 17 40.05 -6.51 30.75
C CYS A 17 38.83 -5.58 30.61
N PHE A 18 37.71 -6.14 30.11
CA PHE A 18 36.46 -6.21 30.89
C PHE A 18 35.61 -7.44 30.47
N PRO A 19 35.27 -8.34 31.42
CA PRO A 19 34.34 -9.44 31.20
C PRO A 19 32.89 -9.00 31.51
N GLY A 20 31.94 -9.41 30.67
CA GLY A 20 30.52 -9.45 31.03
C GLY A 20 29.73 -8.14 30.95
N SER A 21 29.00 -7.97 29.84
CA SER A 21 27.67 -7.33 29.69
C SER A 21 27.28 -7.56 28.22
N LEU A 22 26.46 -8.55 27.85
CA LEU A 22 25.01 -8.63 28.13
C LEU A 22 24.38 -7.24 28.14
N LEU A 23 24.09 -6.72 26.95
CA LEU A 23 23.13 -5.66 26.59
C LEU A 23 23.32 -5.49 25.07
N GLY A 24 22.62 -6.19 24.21
CA GLY A 24 21.18 -6.13 24.07
C GLY A 24 20.87 -6.12 22.58
N GLN A 25 21.08 -7.26 21.92
CA GLN A 25 20.25 -7.61 20.76
C GLN A 25 18.81 -7.78 21.27
N LYS A 26 18.10 -6.67 21.45
CA LYS A 26 16.65 -6.68 21.70
C LYS A 26 16.06 -5.31 21.39
N GLY A 27 16.06 -4.98 20.11
CA GLY A 27 15.35 -3.84 19.55
C GLY A 27 14.22 -4.31 18.65
N ALA A 28 13.24 -5.00 19.25
CA ALA A 28 11.89 -5.19 18.71
C ALA A 28 11.77 -5.69 17.26
N ASP A 29 11.89 -7.01 17.08
CA ASP A 29 10.97 -7.73 16.20
C ASP A 29 9.56 -7.71 16.86
N ARG A 30 9.01 -6.50 17.01
CA ARG A 30 7.58 -6.29 17.23
C ARG A 30 7.03 -6.45 15.84
N GLY A 31 6.61 -7.68 15.49
CA GLY A 31 6.15 -8.09 14.16
C GLY A 31 5.63 -6.89 13.39
N SER A 32 6.45 -6.41 12.44
CA SER A 32 6.15 -5.17 11.74
C SER A 32 4.79 -5.37 11.11
N VAL A 33 3.82 -4.62 11.59
CA VAL A 33 2.52 -4.59 10.95
C VAL A 33 2.80 -4.07 9.55
N ASN A 34 2.68 -4.96 8.58
CA ASN A 34 2.83 -4.59 7.19
C ASN A 34 1.58 -3.78 6.82
N VAL A 35 1.72 -2.44 6.87
CA VAL A 35 0.65 -1.48 6.61
C VAL A 35 0.09 -1.71 5.22
N ARG A 36 0.96 -2.06 4.26
CA ARG A 36 0.56 -2.43 2.92
C ARG A 36 -0.37 -3.64 2.91
N GLN A 37 -0.04 -4.72 3.62
CA GLN A 37 -0.92 -5.89 3.75
C GLN A 37 -2.28 -5.54 4.37
N LYS A 38 -2.31 -4.65 5.38
CA LYS A 38 -3.57 -4.16 5.96
C LYS A 38 -4.39 -3.40 4.92
N VAL A 39 -3.77 -2.49 4.16
CA VAL A 39 -4.42 -1.74 3.09
C VAL A 39 -4.95 -2.67 2.00
N ASP A 40 -4.15 -3.65 1.56
CA ASP A 40 -4.58 -4.65 0.58
C ASP A 40 -5.76 -5.48 1.12
N SER A 41 -5.77 -5.81 2.41
CA SER A 41 -6.90 -6.50 3.05
C SER A 41 -8.18 -5.66 3.03
N GLU A 42 -8.08 -4.35 3.29
CA GLU A 42 -9.22 -3.43 3.20
C GLU A 42 -9.73 -3.29 1.75
N VAL A 43 -8.83 -3.28 0.76
CA VAL A 43 -9.20 -3.30 -0.67
C VAL A 43 -9.93 -4.59 -1.05
N LEU A 44 -9.43 -5.75 -0.59
CA LEU A 44 -10.11 -7.04 -0.82
C LEU A 44 -11.48 -7.09 -0.13
N ASN A 45 -11.61 -6.48 1.05
CA ASN A 45 -12.89 -6.34 1.72
C ASN A 45 -13.85 -5.45 0.92
N LEU A 46 -13.36 -4.33 0.38
CA LEU A 46 -14.13 -3.44 -0.50
C LEU A 46 -14.68 -4.21 -1.71
N GLN A 47 -13.81 -4.91 -2.45
CA GLN A 47 -14.21 -5.70 -3.62
C GLN A 47 -15.27 -6.76 -3.28
N ARG A 48 -15.05 -7.53 -2.20
CA ARG A 48 -16.02 -8.55 -1.77
C ARG A 48 -17.38 -7.97 -1.38
N ASN A 49 -17.40 -6.80 -0.75
CA ASN A 49 -18.65 -6.12 -0.41
C ASN A 49 -19.36 -5.60 -1.66
N PHE A 50 -18.61 -5.18 -2.67
CA PHE A 50 -19.15 -4.72 -3.95
C PHE A 50 -19.80 -5.84 -4.74
N ASP A 51 -19.26 -7.06 -4.70
CA ASP A 51 -19.88 -8.22 -5.33
C ASP A 51 -21.17 -8.69 -4.63
N ARG A 52 -21.28 -8.45 -3.32
CA ARG A 52 -22.39 -8.94 -2.49
C ARG A 52 -23.54 -7.94 -2.35
N SER A 53 -23.24 -6.66 -2.38
CA SER A 53 -24.24 -5.61 -2.19
C SER A 53 -25.16 -5.52 -3.40
N LYS A 54 -26.43 -5.18 -3.16
CA LYS A 54 -27.45 -4.97 -4.20
C LYS A 54 -27.96 -3.52 -4.27
N LYS A 55 -27.42 -2.65 -3.41
CA LYS A 55 -27.86 -1.25 -3.22
C LYS A 55 -26.65 -0.32 -3.31
N ASN A 56 -26.77 0.74 -4.11
CA ASN A 56 -25.72 1.74 -4.27
C ASN A 56 -25.33 2.44 -2.97
N THR A 57 -26.32 2.78 -2.13
CA THR A 57 -26.06 3.47 -0.85
C THR A 57 -25.20 2.63 0.10
N ASP A 58 -25.26 1.30 0.01
CA ASP A 58 -24.38 0.41 0.75
C ASP A 58 -22.96 0.44 0.16
N LEU A 59 -22.82 0.47 -1.16
CA LEU A 59 -21.53 0.55 -1.86
C LEU A 59 -20.76 1.83 -1.50
N PHE A 60 -21.40 2.99 -1.56
CA PHE A 60 -20.78 4.26 -1.19
C PHE A 60 -20.38 4.32 0.30
N ARG A 61 -21.20 3.72 1.18
CA ARG A 61 -20.86 3.60 2.60
C ARG A 61 -19.62 2.74 2.82
N VAL A 62 -19.52 1.62 2.13
CA VAL A 62 -18.35 0.72 2.20
C VAL A 62 -17.12 1.40 1.64
N LEU A 63 -17.22 2.11 0.50
CA LEU A 63 -16.12 2.88 -0.07
C LEU A 63 -15.59 3.91 0.92
N LYS A 64 -16.48 4.75 1.49
CA LYS A 64 -16.12 5.74 2.50
C LYS A 64 -15.47 5.11 3.74
N LYS A 65 -16.01 3.98 4.22
CA LYS A 65 -15.43 3.25 5.35
C LYS A 65 -14.02 2.78 5.04
N THR A 66 -13.79 2.26 3.83
CA THR A 66 -12.49 1.75 3.38
C THR A 66 -11.45 2.86 3.33
N GLU A 67 -11.78 4.02 2.73
CA GLU A 67 -10.89 5.19 2.70
C GLU A 67 -10.49 5.66 4.12
N LEU A 68 -11.46 5.70 5.04
CA LEU A 68 -11.22 6.09 6.42
C LEU A 68 -10.31 5.08 7.14
N GLU A 69 -10.47 3.79 6.88
CA GLU A 69 -9.64 2.76 7.49
C GLU A 69 -8.21 2.79 6.93
N ILE A 70 -8.05 2.95 5.61
CA ILE A 70 -6.73 3.17 4.98
C ILE A 70 -6.05 4.39 5.60
N SER A 71 -6.75 5.52 5.73
CA SER A 71 -6.21 6.72 6.37
C SER A 71 -5.81 6.48 7.83
N ARG A 72 -6.64 5.76 8.59
CA ARG A 72 -6.37 5.44 10.00
C ARG A 72 -5.14 4.54 10.15
N VAL A 73 -5.06 3.49 9.35
CA VAL A 73 -3.95 2.52 9.35
C VAL A 73 -2.65 3.24 9.02
N ARG A 74 -2.64 4.10 8.00
CA ARG A 74 -1.45 4.88 7.61
C ARG A 74 -1.02 5.93 8.63
N LYS A 75 -1.94 6.50 9.41
CA LYS A 75 -1.61 7.47 10.47
C LYS A 75 -1.07 6.82 11.74
N LYS A 76 -1.49 5.60 12.04
CA LYS A 76 -1.17 4.91 13.29
C LYS A 76 0.16 4.17 13.24
N GLU A 77 0.54 3.70 12.06
CA GLU A 77 1.66 2.80 11.86
C GLU A 77 2.86 3.55 11.24
N PRO A 78 4.10 3.07 11.43
CA PRO A 78 5.27 3.67 10.80
C PRO A 78 5.23 3.58 9.28
N ARG A 79 5.86 4.56 8.61
CA ARG A 79 6.01 4.57 7.15
C ARG A 79 6.64 3.27 6.66
N GLN A 80 6.16 2.78 5.53
CA GLN A 80 6.67 1.59 4.85
C GLN A 80 7.77 1.95 3.86
N SER A 81 8.13 1.00 2.98
CA SER A 81 9.01 1.26 1.85
C SER A 81 8.45 2.39 0.97
N GLU A 82 9.31 3.12 0.28
CA GLU A 82 8.90 4.21 -0.61
C GLU A 82 7.91 3.73 -1.68
N ALA A 83 8.15 2.55 -2.26
CA ALA A 83 7.26 1.95 -3.25
C ALA A 83 5.86 1.64 -2.69
N ASP A 84 5.78 1.18 -1.44
CA ASP A 84 4.50 0.92 -0.78
C ASP A 84 3.76 2.20 -0.43
N GLU A 85 4.48 3.23 0.05
CA GLU A 85 3.87 4.53 0.32
C GLU A 85 3.34 5.18 -0.96
N VAL A 86 4.09 5.13 -2.07
CA VAL A 86 3.63 5.62 -3.38
C VAL A 86 2.37 4.88 -3.81
N TYR A 87 2.34 3.56 -3.70
CA TYR A 87 1.12 2.80 -4.02
C TYR A 87 -0.06 3.22 -3.14
N MET A 88 0.14 3.32 -1.82
CA MET A 88 -0.93 3.66 -0.88
C MET A 88 -1.44 5.10 -1.07
N ASP A 89 -0.55 6.03 -1.44
CA ASP A 89 -0.91 7.40 -1.81
C ASP A 89 -1.73 7.43 -3.09
N GLN A 90 -1.27 6.73 -4.14
CA GLN A 90 -2.01 6.63 -5.40
C GLN A 90 -3.37 5.97 -5.21
N LEU A 91 -3.45 4.89 -4.43
CA LEU A 91 -4.71 4.21 -4.13
C LEU A 91 -5.68 5.14 -3.41
N ALA A 92 -5.21 5.86 -2.38
CA ALA A 92 -6.04 6.82 -1.66
C ALA A 92 -6.54 7.94 -2.59
N ALA A 93 -5.67 8.47 -3.46
CA ALA A 93 -6.03 9.49 -4.44
C ALA A 93 -7.06 8.96 -5.45
N VAL A 94 -6.83 7.78 -6.03
CA VAL A 94 -7.74 7.15 -7.00
C VAL A 94 -9.12 6.91 -6.38
N LEU A 95 -9.20 6.37 -5.16
CA LEU A 95 -10.49 6.17 -4.49
C LEU A 95 -11.16 7.50 -4.15
N GLY A 96 -10.38 8.52 -3.79
CA GLY A 96 -10.87 9.87 -3.49
C GLY A 96 -11.48 10.61 -4.68
N GLU A 97 -11.04 10.30 -5.90
CA GLU A 97 -11.60 10.84 -7.17
C GLU A 97 -12.91 10.16 -7.59
N ILE A 98 -13.31 9.06 -6.93
CA ILE A 98 -14.60 8.43 -7.22
C ILE A 98 -15.71 9.33 -6.65
N PRO A 99 -16.69 9.74 -7.48
CA PRO A 99 -17.82 10.57 -7.06
C PRO A 99 -18.57 9.97 -5.86
N ARG A 100 -19.10 10.84 -4.99
CA ARG A 100 -19.87 10.43 -3.81
C ARG A 100 -21.33 10.14 -4.15
N ASP A 101 -22.06 9.51 -3.23
CA ASP A 101 -23.46 9.06 -3.42
C ASP A 101 -24.39 10.16 -3.97
N GLY A 102 -24.28 11.40 -3.48
CA GLY A 102 -25.09 12.54 -3.94
C GLY A 102 -24.63 13.19 -5.26
N GLU A 103 -23.43 12.88 -5.72
CA GLU A 103 -22.81 13.46 -6.93
C GLU A 103 -22.76 12.46 -8.08
N PHE A 104 -22.90 11.18 -7.77
CA PHE A 104 -22.82 10.09 -8.73
C PHE A 104 -24.04 10.08 -9.66
N LYS A 105 -23.76 10.17 -10.95
CA LYS A 105 -24.74 10.02 -12.03
C LYS A 105 -24.35 8.84 -12.89
N LYS A 106 -25.24 7.86 -13.02
CA LYS A 106 -24.98 6.64 -13.79
C LYS A 106 -24.66 6.94 -15.25
N GLU A 107 -25.30 7.96 -15.80
CA GLU A 107 -25.12 8.40 -17.19
C GLU A 107 -23.70 8.92 -17.44
N SER A 108 -23.04 9.45 -16.40
CA SER A 108 -21.68 9.98 -16.45
C SER A 108 -20.59 8.93 -16.18
N CYS A 109 -20.94 7.64 -16.13
CA CYS A 109 -19.98 6.56 -15.88
C CYS A 109 -18.81 6.51 -16.86
N PHE A 110 -19.06 6.82 -18.13
CA PHE A 110 -18.00 6.91 -19.14
C PHE A 110 -17.03 8.09 -18.84
N ASP A 111 -17.58 9.23 -18.44
CA ASP A 111 -16.81 10.43 -18.11
C ASP A 111 -15.96 10.21 -16.86
N TYR A 112 -16.54 9.61 -15.80
CA TYR A 112 -15.80 9.26 -14.60
C TYR A 112 -14.62 8.32 -14.90
N ARG A 113 -14.86 7.30 -15.73
CA ARG A 113 -13.81 6.35 -16.13
C ARG A 113 -12.69 7.06 -16.89
N THR A 114 -13.06 7.89 -17.86
CA THR A 114 -12.10 8.62 -18.71
C THR A 114 -11.30 9.62 -17.88
N SER A 115 -11.95 10.35 -16.97
CA SER A 115 -11.32 11.27 -16.03
C SER A 115 -10.35 10.56 -15.09
N LEU A 116 -10.73 9.38 -14.57
CA LEU A 116 -9.85 8.63 -13.69
C LEU A 116 -8.60 8.14 -14.43
N ILE A 117 -8.75 7.63 -15.66
CA ILE A 117 -7.61 7.21 -16.47
C ILE A 117 -6.73 8.41 -16.83
N SER A 118 -7.31 9.54 -17.25
CA SER A 118 -6.53 10.72 -17.62
C SER A 118 -5.77 11.34 -16.44
N SER A 119 -6.32 11.29 -15.23
CA SER A 119 -5.67 11.80 -14.03
C SER A 119 -4.47 10.95 -13.58
N PHE A 120 -4.55 9.63 -13.69
CA PHE A 120 -3.57 8.72 -13.10
C PHE A 120 -2.67 8.00 -14.12
N GLU A 121 -3.13 7.80 -15.35
CA GLU A 121 -2.36 7.23 -16.45
C GLU A 121 -2.72 7.88 -17.81
N PRO A 122 -2.44 9.19 -18.01
CA PRO A 122 -2.81 9.90 -19.26
C PRO A 122 -2.16 9.35 -20.53
N LYS A 123 -1.09 8.56 -20.40
CA LYS A 123 -0.35 7.94 -21.50
C LYS A 123 -0.52 6.42 -21.55
N SER A 124 -1.44 5.84 -20.76
CA SER A 124 -1.76 4.43 -20.92
C SER A 124 -2.32 4.24 -22.32
N GLY A 125 -1.78 3.26 -23.05
CA GLY A 125 -2.43 2.78 -24.27
C GLY A 125 -3.69 2.00 -23.92
N SER A 126 -3.82 0.77 -24.42
CA SER A 126 -4.91 -0.13 -24.07
C SER A 126 -4.78 -0.79 -22.70
N GLU A 127 -3.58 -0.81 -22.10
CA GLU A 127 -3.29 -1.53 -20.86
C GLU A 127 -3.03 -0.59 -19.68
N ILE A 128 -3.77 -0.81 -18.59
CA ILE A 128 -3.62 -0.11 -17.31
C ILE A 128 -2.50 -0.77 -16.51
N LYS A 129 -1.42 -0.03 -16.22
CA LYS A 129 -0.24 -0.57 -15.52
C LYS A 129 -0.28 -0.31 -14.03
N ASN A 130 -0.92 0.78 -13.62
CA ASN A 130 -1.01 1.20 -12.23
C ASN A 130 -2.01 0.32 -11.47
N PRO A 131 -1.57 -0.47 -10.48
CA PRO A 131 -2.46 -1.36 -9.72
C PRO A 131 -3.48 -0.60 -8.87
N ALA A 132 -3.15 0.62 -8.40
CA ALA A 132 -4.08 1.48 -7.70
C ALA A 132 -5.21 1.97 -8.63
N LEU A 133 -4.85 2.42 -9.84
CA LEU A 133 -5.84 2.82 -10.84
C LEU A 133 -6.76 1.66 -11.23
N LYS A 134 -6.19 0.46 -11.45
CA LYS A 134 -6.98 -0.75 -11.73
C LYS A 134 -8.02 -1.01 -10.65
N THR A 135 -7.61 -0.91 -9.38
CA THR A 135 -8.51 -1.06 -8.24
C THR A 135 -9.64 -0.03 -8.26
N GLY A 136 -9.34 1.24 -8.50
CA GLY A 136 -10.36 2.29 -8.61
C GLY A 136 -11.33 2.07 -9.78
N LEU A 137 -10.83 1.62 -10.92
CA LEU A 137 -11.65 1.30 -12.09
C LEU A 137 -12.60 0.13 -11.82
N ASP A 138 -12.15 -0.89 -11.07
CA ASP A 138 -13.00 -2.01 -10.67
C ASP A 138 -14.14 -1.54 -9.75
N VAL A 139 -13.82 -0.70 -8.77
CA VAL A 139 -14.80 -0.07 -7.86
C VAL A 139 -15.81 0.77 -8.64
N LEU A 140 -15.34 1.64 -9.54
CA LEU A 140 -16.19 2.48 -10.38
C LEU A 140 -17.09 1.65 -11.29
N THR A 141 -16.54 0.61 -11.92
CA THR A 141 -17.30 -0.30 -12.80
C THR A 141 -18.43 -0.98 -12.03
N ALA A 142 -18.18 -1.42 -10.81
CA ALA A 142 -19.20 -2.03 -9.97
C ALA A 142 -20.29 -1.02 -9.54
N LEU A 143 -19.95 0.23 -9.22
CA LEU A 143 -20.95 1.29 -8.99
C LEU A 143 -21.83 1.53 -10.22
N CYS A 144 -21.19 1.64 -11.39
CA CYS A 144 -21.87 1.87 -12.67
C CYS A 144 -22.80 0.72 -13.07
N ARG A 145 -22.46 -0.52 -12.72
CA ARG A 145 -23.31 -1.69 -12.97
C ARG A 145 -24.53 -1.74 -12.04
N GLN A 146 -24.37 -1.33 -10.78
CA GLN A 146 -25.42 -1.47 -9.77
C GLN A 146 -26.37 -0.28 -9.67
N ALA A 147 -25.95 0.88 -10.17
CA ALA A 147 -26.84 2.02 -10.30
C ALA A 147 -28.05 1.64 -11.15
N LYS A 148 -29.25 1.84 -10.61
CA LYS A 148 -30.48 1.70 -11.37
C LYS A 148 -30.75 3.00 -12.08
#